data_AF-A0A6I7PBW4-F1
#
_entry.id   AF-A0A6I7PBW4-F1
#
_cell.length_a   1.000
_cell.length_b   1.000
_cell.length_c   1.000
_cell.angle_alpha   90.00
_cell.angle_beta   90.00
_cell.angle_gamma   90.00
#
_symmetry.space_group_name_H-M   'P 1'
#
loop_
_entity.id
_entity.type
_entity.pdbx_description
1 polymer ?
#
loop_
_entity_poly.entity_id
_entity_poly.type
_entity_poly.pdbx_seq_one_letter_code
_entity_poly.pdbx_strand_id
1 'polypeptide(L)'
;MSKGWVHQKTGLAFGEGYYFDSLERRNRDLMIAAFLDEAFPRYRIHNLESNLVVLRHYDPSCLYVGGIQPNLIFGMLLGADFVPYTHQDADISEPPLANLSSIADLPDPHSFLEAPLIRRWLREIELLRKTESDAVIPPFFWDTGGRATIHGCITTALKLFGQGILLAIYDNPQLLVSFYRWYADACVLLVRAFAHSAGITIRSLHVGECSGTMLGPRDYRQHLVAPTEALARRIAPLRLHHCGNCTHLLNEIARIGGLESLDTGSGTSVREIRNVFGPQFAIDLMPPVELLIEGAECRAVADWVDAVLEENSGGPLGLNYHLEPGYDEYAHLQLHETLYAKGLLRPGRV
;
A
#
# COMPACT_ATOMS: atom_id res chain seq x y z
N MET A 1 -5.64 10.16 2.80
CA MET A 1 -5.52 11.48 2.15
C MET A 1 -4.28 11.45 1.30
N SER A 2 -4.28 11.97 0.09
CA SER A 2 -3.02 12.09 -0.65
C SER A 2 -2.25 13.34 -0.28
N LYS A 3 -0.93 13.28 -0.49
CA LYS A 3 -0.03 14.42 -0.25
C LYS A 3 -0.42 15.62 -1.11
N GLY A 4 -0.85 15.39 -2.35
CA GLY A 4 -1.30 16.46 -3.24
C GLY A 4 -2.53 17.18 -2.73
N TRP A 5 -3.52 16.45 -2.24
CA TRP A 5 -4.71 17.07 -1.65
C TRP A 5 -4.35 17.88 -0.39
N VAL A 6 -3.49 17.33 0.48
CA VAL A 6 -3.07 18.01 1.71
C VAL A 6 -2.32 19.29 1.38
N HIS A 7 -1.41 19.24 0.40
CA HIS A 7 -0.69 20.41 -0.08
C HIS A 7 -1.65 21.49 -0.58
N GLN A 8 -2.64 21.12 -1.40
CA GLN A 8 -3.64 22.05 -1.94
C GLN A 8 -4.45 22.73 -0.83
N LYS A 9 -4.78 22.01 0.24
CA LYS A 9 -5.66 22.50 1.32
C LYS A 9 -4.93 23.27 2.41
N THR A 10 -3.66 22.95 2.65
CA THR A 10 -2.90 23.45 3.82
C THR A 10 -1.63 24.20 3.45
N GLY A 11 -1.14 24.08 2.21
CA GLY A 11 0.17 24.57 1.79
C GLY A 11 1.36 23.76 2.31
N LEU A 12 1.14 22.67 3.06
CA LEU A 12 2.22 21.81 3.56
C LEU A 12 2.99 21.16 2.41
N ALA A 13 4.32 21.25 2.45
CA ALA A 13 5.20 20.67 1.42
C ALA A 13 5.88 19.36 1.85
N PHE A 14 5.99 18.37 0.97
CA PHE A 14 6.56 17.05 1.30
C PHE A 14 7.98 16.86 0.73
N GLY A 15 8.90 17.75 1.12
CA GLY A 15 10.30 17.70 0.67
C GLY A 15 11.13 16.57 1.29
N GLU A 16 12.45 16.58 1.06
CA GLU A 16 13.38 15.55 1.55
C GLU A 16 13.28 15.31 3.07
N GLY A 17 13.17 16.38 3.86
CA GLY A 17 13.03 16.30 5.31
C GLY A 17 11.83 15.45 5.76
N TYR A 18 10.71 15.49 5.03
CA TYR A 18 9.54 14.65 5.33
C TYR A 18 9.83 13.15 5.21
N TYR A 19 10.78 12.75 4.35
CA TYR A 19 11.08 11.33 4.10
C TYR A 19 12.30 10.82 4.87
N PHE A 20 13.23 11.70 5.25
CA PHE A 20 14.52 11.32 5.84
C PHE A 20 14.78 11.91 7.25
N ASP A 21 13.86 12.70 7.79
CA ASP A 21 13.87 13.17 9.19
C ASP A 21 12.57 12.72 9.89
N SER A 22 12.69 11.74 10.79
CA SER A 22 11.56 11.16 11.51
C SER A 22 10.81 12.18 12.40
N LEU A 23 11.52 13.17 12.94
CA LEU A 23 10.94 14.20 13.81
C LEU A 23 10.21 15.26 12.99
N GLU A 24 10.80 15.69 11.87
CA GLU A 24 10.12 16.58 10.93
C GLU A 24 8.84 15.93 10.41
N ARG A 25 8.91 14.65 10.02
CA ARG A 25 7.73 13.89 9.59
C ARG A 25 6.65 13.84 10.67
N ARG A 26 6.98 13.48 11.91
CA ARG A 26 6.01 13.45 13.02
C ARG A 26 5.32 14.80 13.19
N ASN A 27 6.09 15.89 13.18
CA ASN A 27 5.54 17.23 13.30
C ASN A 27 4.56 17.57 12.16
N ARG A 28 4.90 17.19 10.92
CA ARG A 28 4.02 17.35 9.76
C ARG A 28 2.75 16.52 9.88
N ASP A 29 2.87 15.24 10.25
CA ASP A 29 1.73 14.34 10.40
C ASP A 29 0.77 14.82 11.51
N LEU A 30 1.30 15.38 12.61
CA LEU A 30 0.52 16.03 13.67
C LEU A 30 -0.22 17.30 13.17
N MET A 31 0.42 18.13 12.35
CA MET A 31 -0.23 19.29 11.73
C MET A 31 -1.39 18.87 10.82
N ILE A 32 -1.20 17.80 10.03
CA ILE A 32 -2.26 17.26 9.17
C ILE A 32 -3.39 16.69 10.04
N ALA A 33 -3.07 15.96 11.09
CA ALA A 33 -4.07 15.40 12.00
C ALA A 33 -4.94 16.49 12.66
N ALA A 34 -4.32 17.58 13.11
CA ALA A 34 -5.00 18.74 13.69
C ALA A 34 -5.88 19.48 12.67
N PHE A 35 -5.39 19.66 11.43
CA PHE A 35 -6.21 20.21 10.35
C PHE A 35 -7.45 19.35 10.07
N LEU A 36 -7.29 18.02 10.03
CA LEU A 36 -8.41 17.11 9.80
C LEU A 36 -9.41 17.11 10.97
N ASP A 37 -8.95 17.31 12.21
CA ASP A 37 -9.83 17.48 13.38
C ASP A 37 -10.73 18.71 13.22
N GLU A 38 -10.15 19.81 12.78
CA GLU A 38 -10.86 21.08 12.60
C GLU A 38 -11.79 21.04 11.38
N ALA A 39 -11.32 20.51 10.25
CA ALA A 39 -12.07 20.48 8.99
C ALA A 39 -13.20 19.44 9.00
N PHE A 40 -13.01 18.30 9.67
CA PHE A 40 -13.93 17.17 9.61
C PHE A 40 -14.28 16.58 10.99
N PRO A 41 -14.74 17.39 11.97
CA PRO A 41 -14.90 16.97 13.36
C PRO A 41 -15.92 15.83 13.56
N ARG A 42 -16.83 15.63 12.60
CA ARG A 42 -17.87 14.58 12.62
C ARG A 42 -17.47 13.30 11.89
N TYR A 43 -16.40 13.31 11.09
CA TYR A 43 -16.06 12.23 10.16
C TYR A 43 -14.78 11.51 10.60
N ARG A 44 -14.74 10.20 10.39
CA ARG A 44 -13.58 9.35 10.68
C ARG A 44 -12.56 9.44 9.54
N ILE A 45 -12.06 10.65 9.30
CA ILE A 45 -11.07 10.92 8.26
C ILE A 45 -9.70 11.09 8.93
N HIS A 46 -8.74 10.31 8.46
CA HIS A 46 -7.39 10.21 9.04
C HIS A 46 -6.32 10.37 7.96
N ASN A 47 -5.14 10.85 8.37
CA ASN A 47 -3.97 10.92 7.51
C ASN A 47 -3.27 9.55 7.46
N LEU A 48 -3.79 8.67 6.60
CA LEU A 48 -3.24 7.33 6.39
C LEU A 48 -2.68 7.20 4.98
N GLU A 49 -1.55 6.49 4.86
CA GLU A 49 -1.14 5.92 3.60
C GLU A 49 -2.13 4.81 3.23
N SER A 50 -2.78 4.98 2.08
CA SER A 50 -3.87 4.15 1.58
C SER A 50 -3.56 2.65 1.70
N ASN A 51 -4.46 1.85 2.26
CA ASN A 51 -4.38 0.38 2.28
C ASN A 51 -3.16 -0.21 3.04
N LEU A 52 -2.19 0.62 3.42
CA LEU A 52 -0.95 0.24 4.10
C LEU A 52 -1.08 0.36 5.62
N VAL A 53 -1.96 1.23 6.13
CA VAL A 53 -2.28 1.37 7.57
C VAL A 53 -3.60 0.68 7.95
N VAL A 54 -3.64 0.01 9.10
CA VAL A 54 -4.88 -0.42 9.74
C VAL A 54 -5.27 0.60 10.80
N LEU A 55 -6.46 1.20 10.67
CA LEU A 55 -6.92 2.29 11.54
C LEU A 55 -6.77 1.99 13.05
N ARG A 56 -7.06 0.76 13.50
CA ARG A 56 -6.95 0.36 14.92
C ARG A 56 -5.51 0.39 15.47
N HIS A 57 -4.50 0.46 14.60
CA HIS A 57 -3.08 0.48 14.93
C HIS A 57 -2.42 1.81 14.58
N TYR A 58 -3.19 2.76 14.04
CA TYR A 58 -2.72 4.08 13.66
C TYR A 58 -2.56 4.99 14.87
N ASP A 59 -1.45 5.70 14.92
CA ASP A 59 -1.20 6.79 15.85
C ASP A 59 -0.37 7.88 15.14
N PRO A 60 -0.86 9.13 15.04
CA PRO A 60 -0.14 10.21 14.39
C PRO A 60 1.14 10.63 15.11
N SER A 61 1.35 10.22 16.37
CA SER A 61 2.59 10.47 17.12
C SER A 61 3.73 9.51 16.77
N CYS A 62 3.44 8.44 16.01
CA CYS A 62 4.45 7.47 15.60
C CYS A 62 5.63 8.12 14.87
N LEU A 63 6.83 7.62 15.15
CA LEU A 63 8.07 8.05 14.51
C LEU A 63 8.39 7.12 13.34
N TYR A 64 8.19 7.62 12.12
CA TYR A 64 8.46 6.84 10.90
C TYR A 64 9.88 7.04 10.42
N VAL A 65 10.69 5.98 10.49
CA VAL A 65 12.02 5.95 9.87
C VAL A 65 11.86 5.47 8.44
N GLY A 66 12.29 6.28 7.47
CA GLY A 66 12.30 5.87 6.06
C GLY A 66 10.95 5.38 5.54
N GLY A 67 9.85 6.04 5.93
CA GLY A 67 8.49 5.71 5.48
C GLY A 67 8.28 6.12 4.01
N ILE A 68 9.03 5.44 3.16
CA ILE A 68 9.08 5.53 1.71
C ILE A 68 8.48 4.23 1.17
N GLN A 69 7.85 4.31 0.01
CA GLN A 69 7.31 3.13 -0.65
C GLN A 69 8.40 2.08 -0.95
N PRO A 70 8.16 0.79 -0.66
CA PRO A 70 9.16 -0.28 -0.80
C PRO A 70 9.88 -0.36 -2.16
N ASN A 71 9.17 -0.18 -3.27
CA ASN A 71 9.75 -0.20 -4.61
C ASN A 71 10.71 0.98 -4.86
N LEU A 72 10.47 2.16 -4.26
CA LEU A 72 11.39 3.30 -4.32
C LEU A 72 12.64 3.05 -3.47
N ILE A 73 12.49 2.35 -2.33
CA ILE A 73 13.64 1.89 -1.53
C ILE A 73 14.55 1.01 -2.39
N PHE A 74 13.99 0.04 -3.11
CA PHE A 74 14.78 -0.78 -4.03
C PHE A 74 15.38 0.03 -5.19
N GLY A 75 14.66 1.02 -5.72
CA GLY A 75 15.19 1.94 -6.73
C GLY A 75 16.47 2.63 -6.25
N MET A 76 16.44 3.22 -5.04
CA MET A 76 17.61 3.84 -4.42
C MET A 76 18.76 2.86 -4.16
N LEU A 77 18.45 1.65 -3.69
CA LEU A 77 19.45 0.61 -3.47
C LEU A 77 20.12 0.14 -4.75
N LEU A 78 19.46 0.32 -5.90
CA LEU A 78 19.96 0.00 -7.22
C LEU A 78 20.56 1.23 -7.94
N GLY A 79 20.68 2.36 -7.25
CA GLY A 79 21.40 3.55 -7.71
C GLY A 79 20.53 4.65 -8.32
N ALA A 80 19.20 4.53 -8.31
CA ALA A 80 18.33 5.64 -8.72
C ALA A 80 18.29 6.74 -7.66
N ASP A 81 18.20 8.00 -8.07
CA ASP A 81 18.04 9.12 -7.14
C ASP A 81 16.61 9.19 -6.62
N PHE A 82 16.44 9.56 -5.35
CA PHE A 82 15.14 9.87 -4.79
C PHE A 82 14.67 11.26 -5.21
N VAL A 83 13.42 11.38 -5.64
CA VAL A 83 12.81 12.63 -6.12
C VAL A 83 11.69 13.05 -5.16
N PRO A 84 11.98 13.92 -4.17
CA PRO A 84 10.98 14.41 -3.22
C PRO A 84 10.18 15.56 -3.84
N TYR A 85 9.01 15.27 -4.38
CA TYR A 85 8.10 16.31 -4.83
C TYR A 85 7.44 17.02 -3.64
N THR A 86 7.38 18.35 -3.69
CA THR A 86 6.80 19.16 -2.61
C THR A 86 5.27 19.04 -2.51
N HIS A 87 4.60 18.69 -3.61
CA HIS A 87 3.15 18.82 -3.78
C HIS A 87 2.48 17.51 -4.23
N GLN A 88 3.19 16.38 -4.20
CA GLN A 88 2.68 15.07 -4.57
C GLN A 88 3.56 13.98 -3.94
N ASP A 89 3.24 12.72 -4.20
CA ASP A 89 4.08 11.60 -3.76
C ASP A 89 5.45 11.63 -4.42
N ALA A 90 6.48 11.25 -3.66
CA ALA A 90 7.84 11.12 -4.15
C ALA A 90 7.99 9.97 -5.16
N ASP A 91 9.05 10.03 -5.95
CA ASP A 91 9.40 8.97 -6.91
C ASP A 91 10.93 8.75 -6.96
N ILE A 92 11.41 7.99 -7.92
CA ILE A 92 12.82 7.83 -8.30
C ILE A 92 13.07 8.43 -9.69
N SER A 93 14.30 8.87 -9.96
CA SER A 93 14.66 9.61 -11.18
C SER A 93 14.49 8.82 -12.48
N GLU A 94 14.87 7.55 -12.47
CA GLU A 94 14.80 6.66 -13.62
C GLU A 94 14.65 5.19 -13.20
N PRO A 95 14.17 4.29 -14.09
CA PRO A 95 14.13 2.85 -13.80
C PRO A 95 15.56 2.27 -13.84
N PRO A 96 16.18 1.92 -12.70
CA PRO A 96 17.61 1.58 -12.65
C PRO A 96 17.96 0.27 -13.36
N LEU A 97 16.97 -0.55 -13.71
CA LEU A 97 17.13 -1.84 -14.38
C LEU A 97 16.65 -1.82 -15.84
N ALA A 98 16.36 -0.65 -16.43
CA ALA A 98 15.81 -0.54 -17.78
C ALA A 98 16.63 -1.28 -18.86
N ASN A 99 17.96 -1.33 -18.68
CA ASN A 99 18.89 -1.97 -19.62
C ASN A 99 19.42 -3.34 -19.13
N LEU A 100 18.87 -3.87 -18.04
CA LEU A 100 19.31 -5.13 -17.46
C LEU A 100 18.88 -6.30 -18.36
N SER A 101 19.85 -7.03 -18.90
CA SER A 101 19.59 -8.19 -19.76
C SER A 101 19.79 -9.53 -19.04
N SER A 102 20.47 -9.53 -17.89
CA SER A 102 20.78 -10.71 -17.09
C SER A 102 20.59 -10.45 -15.61
N ILE A 103 20.04 -11.44 -14.90
CA ILE A 103 19.86 -11.36 -13.45
C ILE A 103 21.19 -11.45 -12.68
N ALA A 104 22.23 -11.99 -13.33
CA ALA A 104 23.54 -12.15 -12.71
C ALA A 104 24.20 -10.80 -12.39
N ASP A 105 23.73 -9.71 -13.01
CA ASP A 105 24.23 -8.36 -12.81
C ASP A 105 23.52 -7.66 -11.62
N LEU A 106 22.51 -8.29 -11.01
CA LEU A 106 21.90 -7.77 -9.78
C LEU A 106 22.82 -8.02 -8.58
N PRO A 107 22.85 -7.07 -7.61
CA PRO A 107 23.63 -7.26 -6.40
C PRO A 107 23.08 -8.42 -5.58
N ASP A 108 23.94 -9.10 -4.81
CA ASP A 108 23.47 -10.04 -3.78
C ASP A 108 22.53 -9.30 -2.81
N PRO A 109 21.29 -9.77 -2.58
CA PRO A 109 20.38 -9.19 -1.60
C PRO A 109 21.03 -8.92 -0.23
N HIS A 110 21.96 -9.76 0.22
CA HIS A 110 22.68 -9.58 1.49
C HIS A 110 23.50 -8.30 1.55
N SER A 111 23.98 -7.81 0.40
CA SER A 111 24.73 -6.55 0.32
C SER A 111 23.89 -5.33 0.69
N PHE A 112 22.56 -5.41 0.60
CA PHE A 112 21.67 -4.30 0.96
C PHE A 112 21.73 -3.93 2.45
N LEU A 113 22.03 -4.87 3.34
CA LEU A 113 22.22 -4.55 4.76
C LEU A 113 23.44 -3.66 5.01
N GLU A 114 24.41 -3.69 4.10
CA GLU A 114 25.62 -2.88 4.17
C GLU A 114 25.50 -1.54 3.44
N ALA A 115 24.40 -1.34 2.70
CA ALA A 115 24.14 -0.09 2.00
C ALA A 115 24.08 1.08 2.99
N PRO A 116 24.73 2.24 2.70
CA PRO A 116 24.75 3.38 3.61
C PRO A 116 23.37 3.83 4.07
N LEU A 117 22.37 3.78 3.16
CA LEU A 117 20.98 4.12 3.44
C LEU A 117 20.37 3.21 4.53
N ILE A 118 20.51 1.89 4.37
CA ILE A 118 19.96 0.90 5.32
C ILE A 118 20.67 1.00 6.66
N ARG A 119 22.00 1.10 6.67
CA ARG A 119 22.79 1.30 7.91
C ARG A 119 22.45 2.60 8.62
N ARG A 120 22.06 3.67 7.90
CA ARG A 120 21.58 4.92 8.51
C ARG A 120 20.26 4.69 9.22
N TRP A 121 19.27 4.12 8.55
CA TRP A 121 17.94 3.87 9.15
C TRP A 121 17.99 2.88 10.32
N LEU A 122 18.80 1.81 10.24
CA LEU A 122 18.95 0.88 11.36
C LEU A 122 19.51 1.58 12.62
N ARG A 123 20.48 2.48 12.45
CA ARG A 123 21.03 3.28 13.56
C ARG A 123 20.02 4.29 14.09
N GLU A 124 19.25 4.93 13.21
CA GLU A 124 18.20 5.87 13.60
C GLU A 124 17.10 5.18 14.41
N ILE A 125 16.65 3.99 13.99
CA ILE A 125 15.69 3.18 14.75
C ILE A 125 16.22 2.88 16.15
N GLU A 126 17.47 2.42 16.26
CA GLU A 126 18.08 2.10 17.55
C GLU A 126 18.17 3.34 18.46
N LEU A 127 18.50 4.50 17.89
CA LEU A 127 18.58 5.76 18.62
C LEU A 127 17.20 6.19 19.12
N LEU A 128 16.21 6.29 18.23
CA LEU A 128 14.86 6.75 18.56
C LEU A 128 14.21 5.86 19.62
N ARG A 129 14.41 4.53 19.55
CA ARG A 129 13.91 3.60 20.58
C ARG A 129 14.51 3.82 21.97
N LYS A 130 15.68 4.45 22.07
CA LYS A 130 16.34 4.78 23.34
C LYS A 130 15.98 6.17 23.84
N THR A 131 15.66 7.09 22.95
CA THR A 131 15.48 8.52 23.28
C THR A 131 14.03 8.98 23.31
N GLU A 132 13.14 8.32 22.55
CA GLU A 132 11.74 8.70 22.41
C GLU A 132 10.82 7.67 23.08
N SER A 133 9.67 8.13 23.58
CA SER A 133 8.63 7.27 24.15
C SER A 133 7.66 6.72 23.11
N ASP A 134 7.55 7.40 21.96
CA ASP A 134 6.58 7.07 20.91
C ASP A 134 7.02 5.81 20.14
N ALA A 135 6.06 5.14 19.51
CA ALA A 135 6.35 3.96 18.71
C ALA A 135 7.19 4.31 17.48
N VAL A 136 8.29 3.58 17.26
CA VAL A 136 9.13 3.71 16.09
C VAL A 136 8.66 2.72 15.02
N ILE A 137 8.24 3.26 13.88
CA ILE A 137 7.78 2.50 12.72
C ILE A 137 8.91 2.46 11.69
N PRO A 138 9.52 1.29 11.43
CA PRO A 138 10.64 1.19 10.51
C PRO A 138 10.16 1.12 9.04
N PRO A 139 11.08 1.22 8.05
CA PRO A 139 10.74 1.00 6.65
C PRO A 139 10.05 -0.34 6.44
N PHE A 140 9.17 -0.43 5.43
CA PHE A 140 8.28 -1.56 5.16
C PHE A 140 7.13 -1.76 6.17
N PHE A 141 6.98 -0.90 7.16
CA PHE A 141 5.85 -0.92 8.09
C PHE A 141 5.18 0.46 8.11
N TRP A 142 3.90 0.47 8.46
CA TRP A 142 3.08 1.69 8.43
C TRP A 142 2.26 1.89 9.70
N ASP A 143 2.30 0.93 10.62
CA ASP A 143 1.60 0.97 11.90
C ASP A 143 2.21 -0.01 12.92
N THR A 144 1.70 0.02 14.14
CA THR A 144 2.13 -0.84 15.25
C THR A 144 1.60 -2.28 15.18
N GLY A 145 0.77 -2.59 14.18
CA GLY A 145 0.12 -3.89 14.03
C GLY A 145 1.08 -5.03 13.68
N GLY A 146 2.27 -4.71 13.19
CA GLY A 146 3.25 -5.70 12.73
C GLY A 146 2.94 -6.20 11.32
N ARG A 147 2.21 -5.41 10.52
CA ARG A 147 1.98 -5.69 9.11
C ARG A 147 3.14 -5.15 8.29
N ALA A 148 3.94 -6.05 7.75
CA ALA A 148 4.92 -5.69 6.74
C ALA A 148 4.19 -5.40 5.43
N THR A 149 4.66 -4.42 4.68
CA THR A 149 4.06 -3.95 3.44
C THR A 149 5.12 -3.89 2.36
N ILE A 150 4.84 -4.54 1.24
CA ILE A 150 5.68 -4.54 0.03
C ILE A 150 4.82 -4.32 -1.21
N HIS A 151 5.46 -3.96 -2.31
CA HIS A 151 4.83 -4.02 -3.61
C HIS A 151 4.98 -5.44 -4.18
N GLY A 152 4.03 -5.83 -5.01
CA GLY A 152 4.11 -7.07 -5.77
C GLY A 152 5.28 -7.05 -6.75
N CYS A 153 5.59 -8.24 -7.26
CA CYS A 153 6.74 -8.42 -8.11
C CYS A 153 6.58 -7.76 -9.49
N ILE A 154 5.39 -7.78 -10.12
CA ILE A 154 5.17 -7.05 -11.40
C ILE A 154 5.21 -5.56 -11.14
N THR A 155 4.49 -5.08 -10.12
CA THR A 155 4.41 -3.65 -9.79
C THR A 155 5.81 -3.10 -9.51
N THR A 156 6.64 -3.84 -8.77
CA THR A 156 8.05 -3.46 -8.55
C THR A 156 8.87 -3.57 -9.83
N ALA A 157 8.72 -4.63 -10.61
CA ALA A 157 9.47 -4.77 -11.86
C ALA A 157 9.14 -3.64 -12.84
N LEU A 158 7.87 -3.22 -12.94
CA LEU A 158 7.46 -2.09 -13.77
C LEU A 158 8.13 -0.79 -13.32
N LYS A 159 8.26 -0.56 -12.01
CA LYS A 159 8.98 0.59 -11.46
C LYS A 159 10.48 0.54 -11.77
N LEU A 160 11.11 -0.64 -11.71
CA LEU A 160 12.57 -0.77 -11.83
C LEU A 160 13.08 -0.95 -13.26
N PHE A 161 12.32 -1.63 -14.12
CA PHE A 161 12.67 -1.90 -15.52
C PHE A 161 11.95 -0.98 -16.50
N GLY A 162 10.90 -0.27 -16.05
CA GLY A 162 9.99 0.45 -16.92
C GLY A 162 9.03 -0.48 -17.67
N GLN A 163 8.29 0.08 -18.63
CA GLN A 163 7.20 -0.61 -19.35
C GLN A 163 7.66 -1.84 -20.16
N GLY A 164 8.94 -1.91 -20.54
CA GLY A 164 9.50 -3.04 -21.29
C GLY A 164 9.34 -4.39 -20.59
N ILE A 165 9.19 -4.41 -19.26
CA ILE A 165 8.98 -5.64 -18.52
C ILE A 165 7.70 -6.38 -18.90
N LEU A 166 6.67 -5.66 -19.36
CA LEU A 166 5.39 -6.27 -19.76
C LEU A 166 5.58 -7.10 -21.04
N LEU A 167 6.48 -6.68 -21.93
CA LEU A 167 6.86 -7.46 -23.11
C LEU A 167 7.75 -8.65 -22.72
N ALA A 168 8.63 -8.46 -21.73
CA ALA A 168 9.51 -9.52 -21.23
C ALA A 168 8.74 -10.71 -20.61
N ILE A 169 7.48 -10.53 -20.18
CA ILE A 169 6.61 -11.66 -19.78
C ILE A 169 6.52 -12.71 -20.89
N TYR A 170 6.49 -12.27 -22.15
CA TYR A 170 6.39 -13.14 -23.33
C TYR A 170 7.76 -13.45 -23.93
N ASP A 171 8.61 -12.43 -24.08
CA ASP A 171 9.87 -12.56 -24.80
C ASP A 171 10.98 -13.21 -23.95
N ASN A 172 10.96 -12.99 -22.64
CA ASN A 172 11.95 -13.51 -21.70
C ASN A 172 11.36 -13.83 -20.30
N PRO A 173 10.44 -14.81 -20.21
CA PRO A 173 9.78 -15.14 -18.94
C PRO A 173 10.76 -15.61 -17.85
N GLN A 174 11.95 -16.09 -18.22
CA GLN A 174 12.97 -16.54 -17.26
C GLN A 174 13.63 -15.38 -16.51
N LEU A 175 13.80 -14.22 -17.16
CA LEU A 175 14.27 -13.01 -16.48
C LEU A 175 13.32 -12.63 -15.35
N LEU A 176 12.01 -12.67 -15.61
CA LEU A 176 10.98 -12.33 -14.63
C LEU A 176 10.99 -13.29 -13.44
N VAL A 177 11.02 -14.60 -13.69
CA VAL A 177 11.08 -15.62 -12.63
C VAL A 177 12.34 -15.45 -11.77
N SER A 178 13.48 -15.14 -12.40
CA SER A 178 14.74 -14.93 -11.68
C SER A 178 14.71 -13.66 -10.85
N PHE A 179 14.17 -12.56 -11.41
CA PHE A 179 13.94 -11.32 -10.69
C PHE A 179 13.03 -11.51 -9.48
N TYR A 180 11.99 -12.32 -9.59
CA TYR A 180 11.07 -12.54 -8.47
C TYR A 180 11.72 -13.26 -7.31
N ARG A 181 12.59 -14.23 -7.59
CA ARG A 181 13.35 -14.92 -6.55
C ARG A 181 14.28 -13.95 -5.83
N TRP A 182 15.05 -13.18 -6.61
CA TRP A 182 15.94 -12.14 -6.08
C TRP A 182 15.18 -11.11 -5.24
N TYR A 183 14.05 -10.61 -5.75
CA TYR A 183 13.23 -9.61 -5.08
C TYR A 183 12.63 -10.17 -3.78
N ALA A 184 12.10 -11.39 -3.80
CA ALA A 184 11.57 -12.06 -2.62
C ALA A 184 12.65 -12.25 -1.53
N ASP A 185 13.87 -12.61 -1.92
CA ASP A 185 15.00 -12.73 -1.00
C ASP A 185 15.34 -11.39 -0.35
N ALA A 186 15.39 -10.33 -1.14
CA ALA A 186 15.67 -8.98 -0.67
C ALA A 186 14.56 -8.45 0.26
N CYS A 187 13.28 -8.67 -0.07
CA CYS A 187 12.15 -8.33 0.80
C CYS A 187 12.23 -9.05 2.14
N VAL A 188 12.43 -10.38 2.14
CA VAL A 188 12.51 -11.17 3.37
C VAL A 188 13.65 -10.68 4.26
N LEU A 189 14.81 -10.38 3.67
CA LEU A 189 15.97 -9.89 4.38
C LEU A 189 15.70 -8.53 5.05
N LEU A 190 15.25 -7.55 4.27
CA LEU A 190 15.04 -6.19 4.76
C LEU A 190 13.90 -6.11 5.77
N VAL A 191 12.76 -6.75 5.49
CA VAL A 191 11.61 -6.78 6.42
C VAL A 191 12.02 -7.36 7.77
N ARG A 192 12.78 -8.47 7.79
CA ARG A 192 13.23 -9.09 9.04
C ARG A 192 14.26 -8.22 9.78
N ALA A 193 15.20 -7.61 9.07
CA ALA A 193 16.20 -6.73 9.67
C ALA A 193 15.54 -5.51 10.34
N PHE A 194 14.60 -4.86 9.64
CA PHE A 194 13.87 -3.71 10.16
C PHE A 194 12.93 -4.07 11.31
N ALA A 195 12.18 -5.18 11.19
CA ALA A 195 11.34 -5.68 12.28
C ALA A 195 12.17 -5.98 13.54
N HIS A 196 13.33 -6.64 13.39
CA HIS A 196 14.23 -6.93 14.49
C HIS A 196 14.75 -5.65 15.16
N SER A 197 15.24 -4.68 14.38
CA SER A 197 15.75 -3.40 14.90
C SER A 197 14.68 -2.62 15.66
N ALA A 198 13.45 -2.60 15.12
CA ALA A 198 12.32 -1.91 15.75
C ALA A 198 11.68 -2.68 16.92
N GLY A 199 12.01 -3.97 17.09
CA GLY A 199 11.33 -4.84 18.06
C GLY A 199 9.88 -5.17 17.69
N ILE A 200 9.55 -5.13 16.39
CA ILE A 200 8.22 -5.44 15.88
C ILE A 200 8.11 -6.93 15.55
N THR A 201 7.03 -7.57 16.03
CA THR A 201 6.69 -8.93 15.59
C THR A 201 5.92 -8.86 14.28
N ILE A 202 6.43 -9.52 13.23
CA ILE A 202 5.75 -9.60 11.94
C ILE A 202 4.53 -10.53 12.09
N ARG A 203 3.32 -10.02 11.85
CA ARG A 203 2.06 -10.76 12.00
C ARG A 203 1.35 -11.02 10.68
N SER A 204 1.53 -10.14 9.70
CA SER A 204 0.91 -10.23 8.38
C SER A 204 1.78 -9.56 7.32
N LEU A 205 1.59 -9.95 6.07
CA LEU A 205 2.23 -9.36 4.90
C LEU A 205 1.16 -8.74 3.99
N HIS A 206 1.23 -7.44 3.74
CA HIS A 206 0.48 -6.77 2.67
C HIS A 206 1.34 -6.74 1.40
N VAL A 207 0.77 -7.21 0.29
CA VAL A 207 1.38 -7.11 -1.05
C VAL A 207 0.50 -6.28 -1.97
N GLY A 208 0.95 -5.09 -2.32
CA GLY A 208 0.30 -4.23 -3.32
C GLY A 208 0.76 -4.59 -4.73
N GLU A 209 -0.03 -5.39 -5.46
CA GLU A 209 0.28 -5.87 -6.81
C GLU A 209 -0.60 -5.20 -7.87
N CYS A 210 -0.70 -3.87 -7.84
CA CYS A 210 -1.64 -3.12 -8.68
C CYS A 210 -1.48 -3.41 -10.19
N SER A 211 -0.26 -3.61 -10.68
CA SER A 211 -0.01 -3.95 -12.08
C SER A 211 -0.40 -5.39 -12.45
N GLY A 212 -0.65 -6.27 -11.47
CA GLY A 212 -1.12 -7.64 -11.72
C GLY A 212 -2.50 -7.70 -12.37
N THR A 213 -3.33 -6.68 -12.17
CA THR A 213 -4.66 -6.57 -12.83
C THR A 213 -4.59 -6.44 -14.35
N MET A 214 -3.44 -6.02 -14.89
CA MET A 214 -3.20 -5.93 -16.33
C MET A 214 -2.98 -7.29 -17.00
N LEU A 215 -2.80 -8.37 -16.22
CA LEU A 215 -2.54 -9.70 -16.74
C LEU A 215 -3.84 -10.46 -17.01
N GLY A 216 -3.76 -11.38 -17.97
CA GLY A 216 -4.78 -12.42 -18.14
C GLY A 216 -4.66 -13.52 -17.07
N PRO A 217 -5.71 -14.33 -16.84
CA PRO A 217 -5.69 -15.38 -15.81
C PRO A 217 -4.54 -16.38 -15.95
N ARG A 218 -4.21 -16.76 -17.19
CA ARG A 218 -3.09 -17.68 -17.47
C ARG A 218 -1.77 -17.13 -16.98
N ASP A 219 -1.45 -15.89 -17.34
CA ASP A 219 -0.15 -15.29 -17.06
C ASP A 219 -0.07 -14.90 -15.57
N TYR A 220 -1.18 -14.47 -14.97
CA TYR A 220 -1.28 -14.28 -13.52
C TYR A 220 -0.97 -15.58 -12.76
N ARG A 221 -1.61 -16.70 -13.16
CA ARG A 221 -1.34 -18.01 -12.56
C ARG A 221 0.13 -18.41 -12.70
N GLN A 222 0.67 -18.28 -13.91
CA GLN A 222 2.02 -18.72 -14.24
C GLN A 222 3.09 -17.91 -13.51
N HIS A 223 2.89 -16.60 -13.37
CA HIS A 223 3.94 -15.69 -12.91
C HIS A 223 3.74 -15.21 -11.47
N LEU A 224 2.51 -15.08 -10.96
CA LEU A 224 2.29 -14.41 -9.67
C LEU A 224 1.84 -15.32 -8.54
N VAL A 225 1.10 -16.40 -8.83
CA VAL A 225 0.53 -17.24 -7.76
C VAL A 225 1.63 -17.87 -6.90
N ALA A 226 2.52 -18.67 -7.51
CA ALA A 226 3.54 -19.39 -6.76
C ALA A 226 4.59 -18.47 -6.11
N PRO A 227 5.08 -17.39 -6.76
CA PRO A 227 6.03 -16.47 -6.14
C PRO A 227 5.43 -15.70 -4.96
N THR A 228 4.18 -15.21 -5.09
CA THR A 228 3.49 -14.52 -4.00
C THR A 228 3.26 -15.44 -2.81
N GLU A 229 2.82 -16.68 -3.06
CA GLU A 229 2.64 -17.68 -2.00
C GLU A 229 3.98 -18.04 -1.32
N ALA A 230 5.05 -18.21 -2.09
CA ALA A 230 6.38 -18.49 -1.55
C ALA A 230 6.90 -17.36 -0.66
N LEU A 231 6.62 -16.11 -1.04
CA LEU A 231 6.97 -14.93 -0.25
C LEU A 231 6.17 -14.88 1.06
N ALA A 232 4.85 -15.10 1.00
CA ALA A 232 3.99 -15.16 2.19
C ALA A 232 4.47 -16.23 3.19
N ARG A 233 4.79 -17.44 2.73
CA ARG A 233 5.34 -18.52 3.59
C ARG A 233 6.63 -18.13 4.32
N ARG A 234 7.41 -17.20 3.79
CA ARG A 234 8.69 -16.77 4.37
C ARG A 234 8.55 -15.58 5.32
N ILE A 235 7.46 -14.81 5.22
CA ILE A 235 7.24 -13.60 6.01
C ILE A 235 6.10 -13.80 7.00
N ALA A 236 4.86 -13.88 6.50
CA ALA A 236 3.63 -13.96 7.28
C ALA A 236 2.41 -14.22 6.36
N PRO A 237 1.24 -14.57 6.92
CA PRO A 237 0.00 -14.67 6.16
C PRO A 237 -0.29 -13.43 5.31
N LEU A 238 -0.95 -13.63 4.16
CA LEU A 238 -1.02 -12.67 3.09
C LEU A 238 -2.33 -11.87 3.10
N ARG A 239 -2.21 -10.56 2.98
CA ARG A 239 -3.21 -9.68 2.40
C ARG A 239 -2.74 -9.27 1.01
N LEU A 240 -3.58 -9.46 0.01
CA LEU A 240 -3.30 -9.01 -1.34
C LEU A 240 -4.08 -7.73 -1.64
N HIS A 241 -3.43 -6.76 -2.27
CA HIS A 241 -4.06 -5.54 -2.74
C HIS A 241 -3.90 -5.39 -4.25
N HIS A 242 -5.00 -5.03 -4.91
CA HIS A 242 -5.10 -4.68 -6.32
C HIS A 242 -5.82 -3.35 -6.45
N CYS A 243 -5.17 -2.31 -6.98
CA CYS A 243 -5.78 -0.99 -7.15
C CYS A 243 -6.97 -0.96 -8.13
N GLY A 244 -7.11 -1.96 -9.02
CA GLY A 244 -8.12 -2.00 -10.08
C GLY A 244 -9.05 -3.22 -10.00
N ASN A 245 -10.00 -3.29 -10.95
CA ASN A 245 -10.90 -4.43 -11.08
C ASN A 245 -10.12 -5.73 -11.29
N CYS A 246 -10.30 -6.69 -10.38
CA CYS A 246 -9.67 -8.01 -10.45
C CYS A 246 -10.66 -9.18 -10.55
N THR A 247 -11.92 -8.92 -10.94
CA THR A 247 -12.96 -9.96 -11.07
C THR A 247 -12.52 -11.12 -11.96
N HIS A 248 -11.86 -10.83 -13.08
CA HIS A 248 -11.35 -11.85 -14.01
C HIS A 248 -10.23 -12.71 -13.42
N LEU A 249 -9.61 -12.29 -12.31
CA LEU A 249 -8.48 -12.95 -11.68
C LEU A 249 -8.85 -13.69 -10.40
N LEU A 250 -10.08 -13.57 -9.88
CA LEU A 250 -10.45 -14.11 -8.57
C LEU A 250 -10.16 -15.60 -8.42
N ASN A 251 -10.44 -16.40 -9.45
CA ASN A 251 -10.14 -17.83 -9.46
C ASN A 251 -8.64 -18.14 -9.38
N GLU A 252 -7.78 -17.25 -9.87
CA GLU A 252 -6.33 -17.39 -9.79
C GLU A 252 -5.78 -16.87 -8.47
N ILE A 253 -6.33 -15.76 -7.97
CA ILE A 253 -6.03 -15.23 -6.65
C ILE A 253 -6.36 -16.27 -5.57
N ALA A 254 -7.47 -16.99 -5.71
CA ALA A 254 -7.88 -18.06 -4.78
C ALA A 254 -6.92 -19.25 -4.73
N ARG A 255 -6.00 -19.37 -5.68
CA ARG A 255 -4.94 -20.40 -5.67
C ARG A 255 -3.75 -20.00 -4.80
N ILE A 256 -3.66 -18.76 -4.36
CA ILE A 256 -2.59 -18.30 -3.48
C ILE A 256 -2.86 -18.82 -2.07
N GLY A 257 -2.07 -19.79 -1.63
CA GLY A 257 -2.13 -20.33 -0.28
C GLY A 257 -1.83 -19.26 0.78
N GLY A 258 -2.58 -19.29 1.88
CA GLY A 258 -2.39 -18.38 3.02
C GLY A 258 -2.89 -16.95 2.80
N LEU A 259 -3.75 -16.72 1.80
CA LEU A 259 -4.46 -15.46 1.62
C LEU A 259 -5.59 -15.31 2.65
N GLU A 260 -5.56 -14.22 3.42
CA GLU A 260 -6.52 -13.94 4.50
C GLU A 260 -7.51 -12.82 4.16
N SER A 261 -7.11 -11.91 3.27
CA SER A 261 -7.97 -10.81 2.83
C SER A 261 -7.57 -10.32 1.45
N LEU A 262 -8.55 -9.73 0.76
CA LEU A 262 -8.35 -9.09 -0.53
C LEU A 262 -8.81 -7.64 -0.47
N ASP A 263 -7.94 -6.75 -0.88
CA ASP A 263 -8.15 -5.32 -0.96
C ASP A 263 -8.19 -4.94 -2.44
N THR A 264 -9.35 -4.48 -2.92
CA THR A 264 -9.61 -4.35 -4.36
C THR A 264 -10.09 -2.98 -4.75
N GLY A 265 -9.65 -2.56 -5.93
CA GLY A 265 -10.17 -1.42 -6.63
C GLY A 265 -11.63 -1.56 -7.03
N SER A 266 -12.17 -0.43 -7.45
CA SER A 266 -13.53 -0.29 -7.94
C SER A 266 -13.84 -1.24 -9.10
N GLY A 267 -15.11 -1.64 -9.20
CA GLY A 267 -15.60 -2.53 -10.23
C GLY A 267 -15.29 -4.02 -10.02
N THR A 268 -14.53 -4.39 -8.98
CA THR A 268 -14.41 -5.79 -8.58
C THR A 268 -15.74 -6.28 -8.01
N SER A 269 -16.27 -7.40 -8.52
CA SER A 269 -17.56 -7.94 -8.04
C SER A 269 -17.41 -8.54 -6.65
N VAL A 270 -18.10 -7.96 -5.67
CA VAL A 270 -18.14 -8.45 -4.29
C VAL A 270 -18.84 -9.80 -4.24
N ARG A 271 -19.91 -9.96 -5.03
CA ARG A 271 -20.62 -11.24 -5.17
C ARG A 271 -19.69 -12.37 -5.62
N GLU A 272 -18.85 -12.12 -6.63
CA GLU A 272 -17.89 -13.12 -7.09
C GLU A 272 -16.79 -13.40 -6.07
N ILE A 273 -16.31 -12.39 -5.32
CA ILE A 273 -15.39 -12.65 -4.20
C ILE A 273 -16.07 -13.56 -3.18
N ARG A 274 -17.33 -13.32 -2.84
CA ARG A 274 -18.09 -14.16 -1.90
C ARG A 274 -18.28 -15.58 -2.43
N ASN A 275 -18.55 -15.74 -3.72
CA ASN A 275 -18.67 -17.05 -4.38
C ASN A 275 -17.37 -17.85 -4.34
N VAL A 276 -16.23 -17.19 -4.57
CA VAL A 276 -14.91 -17.84 -4.67
C VAL A 276 -14.27 -18.10 -3.31
N PHE A 277 -14.31 -17.12 -2.39
CA PHE A 277 -13.61 -17.18 -1.11
C PHE A 277 -14.52 -17.50 0.09
N GLY A 278 -15.83 -17.42 -0.09
CA GLY A 278 -16.82 -17.69 0.94
C GLY A 278 -17.23 -16.44 1.77
N PRO A 279 -18.24 -16.61 2.65
CA PRO A 279 -18.92 -15.51 3.31
C PRO A 279 -18.09 -14.79 4.39
N GLN A 280 -17.06 -15.45 4.94
CA GLN A 280 -16.25 -14.92 6.05
C GLN A 280 -14.92 -14.31 5.60
N PHE A 281 -14.61 -14.35 4.30
CA PHE A 281 -13.36 -13.80 3.79
C PHE A 281 -13.36 -12.27 3.90
N ALA A 282 -12.27 -11.66 4.36
CA ALA A 282 -12.22 -10.21 4.55
C ALA A 282 -11.99 -9.49 3.21
N ILE A 283 -12.85 -8.49 2.93
CA ILE A 283 -12.78 -7.66 1.72
C ILE A 283 -12.56 -6.22 2.14
N ASP A 284 -11.62 -5.54 1.49
CA ASP A 284 -11.59 -4.08 1.43
C ASP A 284 -11.90 -3.65 0.00
N LEU A 285 -12.77 -2.65 -0.16
CA LEU A 285 -13.23 -2.20 -1.46
C LEU A 285 -13.13 -0.68 -1.58
N MET A 286 -12.63 -0.21 -2.72
CA MET A 286 -12.63 1.20 -3.08
C MET A 286 -13.85 1.56 -3.95
N PRO A 287 -14.51 2.71 -3.69
CA PRO A 287 -15.56 3.21 -4.57
C PRO A 287 -15.01 3.58 -5.95
N PRO A 288 -15.82 3.44 -7.02
CA PRO A 288 -15.51 3.98 -8.34
C PRO A 288 -15.19 5.48 -8.27
N VAL A 289 -14.14 5.91 -8.97
CA VAL A 289 -13.68 7.31 -8.96
C VAL A 289 -14.76 8.24 -9.51
N GLU A 290 -15.60 7.75 -10.41
CA GLU A 290 -16.73 8.47 -10.99
C GLU A 290 -17.76 8.89 -9.95
N LEU A 291 -17.80 8.22 -8.80
CA LEU A 291 -18.67 8.58 -7.67
C LEU A 291 -18.03 9.63 -6.74
N LEU A 292 -16.75 9.95 -6.94
CA LEU A 292 -15.91 10.73 -6.03
C LEU A 292 -15.48 12.09 -6.62
N ILE A 293 -15.78 12.33 -7.89
CA ILE A 293 -15.45 13.57 -8.61
C ILE A 293 -16.62 14.55 -8.65
N GLU A 294 -16.33 15.81 -9.00
CA GLU A 294 -17.34 16.85 -9.14
C GLU A 294 -18.40 16.49 -10.18
N GLY A 295 -19.67 16.72 -9.84
CA GLY A 295 -20.82 16.42 -10.70
C GLY A 295 -21.38 15.00 -10.56
N ALA A 296 -20.81 14.17 -9.68
CA ALA A 296 -21.40 12.88 -9.33
C ALA A 296 -22.80 13.08 -8.70
N GLU A 297 -23.78 12.28 -9.14
CA GLU A 297 -25.12 12.33 -8.55
C GLU A 297 -25.08 11.81 -7.10
N CYS A 298 -25.56 12.58 -6.12
CA CYS A 298 -25.51 12.19 -4.71
C CYS A 298 -26.19 10.84 -4.45
N ARG A 299 -27.20 10.49 -5.25
CA ARG A 299 -27.90 9.21 -5.17
C ARG A 299 -27.02 8.03 -5.62
N ALA A 300 -26.10 8.25 -6.56
CA ALA A 300 -25.23 7.20 -7.08
C ALA A 300 -24.31 6.60 -6.01
N VAL A 301 -23.84 7.42 -5.05
CA VAL A 301 -23.08 6.92 -3.88
C VAL A 301 -23.93 6.00 -3.02
N ALA A 302 -25.17 6.40 -2.72
CA ALA A 302 -26.08 5.60 -1.90
C ALA A 302 -26.47 4.29 -2.58
N ASP A 303 -26.81 4.35 -3.87
CA ASP A 303 -27.16 3.18 -4.68
C ASP A 303 -25.97 2.20 -4.79
N TRP A 304 -24.74 2.72 -4.93
CA TRP A 304 -23.52 1.90 -4.91
C TRP A 304 -23.29 1.21 -3.57
N VAL A 305 -23.44 1.94 -2.45
CA VAL A 305 -23.33 1.35 -1.10
C VAL A 305 -24.36 0.24 -0.93
N ASP A 306 -25.61 0.45 -1.35
CA ASP A 306 -26.66 -0.56 -1.25
C ASP A 306 -26.34 -1.82 -2.06
N ALA A 307 -25.89 -1.66 -3.31
CA ALA A 307 -25.46 -2.77 -4.15
C ALA A 307 -24.31 -3.56 -3.52
N VAL A 308 -23.27 -2.87 -3.02
CA VAL A 308 -22.13 -3.51 -2.36
C VAL A 308 -22.55 -4.27 -1.11
N LEU A 309 -23.42 -3.70 -0.28
CA LEU A 309 -23.90 -4.35 0.94
C LEU A 309 -24.75 -5.59 0.64
N GLU A 310 -25.61 -5.52 -0.38
CA GLU A 310 -26.40 -6.66 -0.86
C GLU A 310 -25.48 -7.79 -1.34
N GLU A 311 -24.53 -7.47 -2.23
CA GLU A 311 -23.55 -8.44 -2.75
C GLU A 311 -22.67 -9.05 -1.65
N ASN A 312 -22.30 -8.25 -0.66
CA ASN A 312 -21.46 -8.67 0.47
C ASN A 312 -22.16 -9.69 1.38
N SER A 313 -23.50 -9.70 1.41
CA SER A 313 -24.31 -10.64 2.20
C SER A 313 -23.90 -10.72 3.69
N GLY A 314 -23.54 -9.57 4.27
CA GLY A 314 -23.17 -9.45 5.70
C GLY A 314 -21.77 -9.97 6.08
N GLY A 315 -20.92 -10.32 5.11
CA GLY A 315 -19.53 -10.71 5.37
C GLY A 315 -18.64 -9.54 5.84
N PRO A 316 -17.41 -9.81 6.33
CA PRO A 316 -16.48 -8.75 6.73
C PRO A 316 -16.08 -7.87 5.53
N LEU A 317 -16.37 -6.57 5.63
CA LEU A 317 -16.18 -5.58 4.57
C LEU A 317 -15.64 -4.26 5.13
N GLY A 318 -14.55 -3.76 4.54
CA GLY A 318 -14.07 -2.40 4.67
C GLY A 318 -14.34 -1.59 3.39
N LEU A 319 -14.77 -0.34 3.54
CA LEU A 319 -14.87 0.61 2.42
C LEU A 319 -13.79 1.67 2.61
N ASN A 320 -12.81 1.69 1.71
CA ASN A 320 -11.65 2.57 1.78
C ASN A 320 -11.70 3.59 0.65
N TYR A 321 -11.28 4.83 0.90
CA TYR A 321 -11.18 5.86 -0.14
C TYR A 321 -10.05 6.83 0.18
N HIS A 322 -9.63 7.60 -0.83
CA HIS A 322 -8.68 8.70 -0.68
C HIS A 322 -9.30 9.97 -1.21
N LEU A 323 -9.05 11.07 -0.50
CA LEU A 323 -9.24 12.39 -1.06
C LEU A 323 -7.97 12.75 -1.83
N GLU A 324 -8.15 12.97 -3.12
CA GLU A 324 -7.15 13.33 -4.11
C GLU A 324 -7.41 14.74 -4.67
N PRO A 325 -6.41 15.43 -5.24
CA PRO A 325 -6.66 16.63 -6.02
C PRO A 325 -7.71 16.40 -7.11
N GLY A 326 -8.71 17.26 -7.17
CA GLY A 326 -9.81 17.18 -8.15
C GLY A 326 -11.00 16.33 -7.72
N TYR A 327 -10.94 15.68 -6.55
CA TYR A 327 -12.08 14.98 -5.97
C TYR A 327 -13.05 15.95 -5.28
N ASP A 328 -14.35 15.62 -5.33
CA ASP A 328 -15.38 16.36 -4.62
C ASP A 328 -15.47 15.90 -3.16
N GLU A 329 -15.10 16.78 -2.23
CA GLU A 329 -15.19 16.51 -0.80
C GLU A 329 -16.61 16.15 -0.37
N TYR A 330 -17.63 16.79 -0.96
CA TYR A 330 -19.02 16.52 -0.61
C TYR A 330 -19.43 15.09 -0.98
N ALA A 331 -19.02 14.59 -2.15
CA ALA A 331 -19.25 13.23 -2.58
C ALA A 331 -18.66 12.19 -1.60
N HIS A 332 -17.47 12.47 -1.04
CA HIS A 332 -16.85 11.62 -0.02
C HIS A 332 -17.61 11.65 1.31
N LEU A 333 -18.05 12.83 1.74
CA LEU A 333 -18.85 12.95 2.96
C LEU A 333 -20.21 12.27 2.80
N GLN A 334 -20.77 12.22 1.58
CA GLN A 334 -22.01 11.51 1.29
C GLN A 334 -21.88 10.00 1.53
N LEU A 335 -20.70 9.40 1.33
CA LEU A 335 -20.44 8.01 1.70
C LEU A 335 -20.59 7.82 3.22
N HIS A 336 -20.01 8.71 4.03
CA HIS A 336 -20.18 8.69 5.48
C HIS A 336 -21.64 8.87 5.90
N GLU A 337 -22.34 9.86 5.35
CA GLU A 337 -23.74 10.13 5.69
C GLU A 337 -24.64 8.94 5.34
N THR A 338 -24.37 8.27 4.21
CA THR A 338 -25.07 7.03 3.82
C THR A 338 -24.84 5.91 4.83
N LEU A 339 -23.59 5.71 5.26
CA LEU A 339 -23.24 4.67 6.24
C LEU A 339 -23.79 4.98 7.65
N TYR A 340 -23.85 6.27 8.03
CA TYR A 340 -24.48 6.72 9.28
C TYR A 340 -25.99 6.50 9.26
N ALA A 341 -26.68 6.85 8.17
CA ALA A 341 -28.12 6.66 8.04
C ALA A 341 -28.52 5.18 8.14
N LYS A 342 -27.65 4.27 7.70
CA LYS A 342 -27.83 2.81 7.81
C LYS A 342 -27.38 2.23 9.16
N GLY A 343 -26.83 3.04 10.06
CA GLY A 343 -26.33 2.61 11.37
C GLY A 343 -25.07 1.73 11.30
N LEU A 344 -24.37 1.71 10.17
CA LEU A 344 -23.16 0.91 9.94
C LEU A 344 -21.91 1.60 10.47
N LEU A 345 -21.93 2.92 10.55
CA LEU A 345 -20.91 3.73 11.21
C LEU A 345 -21.57 4.63 12.26
N ARG A 346 -20.78 5.04 13.25
CA ARG A 346 -21.19 6.04 14.24
C ARG A 346 -20.48 7.36 13.98
N PRO A 347 -21.19 8.51 14.01
CA PRO A 347 -20.57 9.82 13.95
C PRO A 347 -19.53 10.01 15.07
N GLY A 348 -18.51 10.81 14.78
CA GLY A 348 -17.45 11.14 15.73
C GLY A 348 -16.16 10.34 15.54
N ARG A 349 -15.07 10.88 16.10
CA ARG A 349 -13.69 10.45 15.91
C ARG A 349 -13.26 9.45 17.00
N VAL A 350 -13.82 8.23 16.99
CA VAL A 350 -13.32 7.08 17.80
C VAL A 350 -13.46 5.78 17.05
#